data_AF-A0A9D6NK68-F1
#
_entry.id   AF-A0A9D6NK68-F1
#
_cell.length_a   1.000
_cell.length_b   1.000
_cell.length_c   1.000
_cell.angle_alpha   90.00
_cell.angle_beta   90.00
_cell.angle_gamma   90.00
#
_symmetry.space_group_name_H-M   'P 1'
#
loop_
_entity.id
_entity.type
_entity.pdbx_description
1 polymer ?
#
loop_
_entity_poly.entity_id
_entity_poly.type
_entity_poly.pdbx_seq_one_letter_code
_entity_poly.pdbx_strand_id
1 'polypeptide(L)'
;MSEYKGVMIYAEVIEGKLSPIATELLGYGRKLADDLGEGLSAVLVGSGISSLAKDAIDFGADKVYVVDDPLLKDYQADSYLPVMQKVVQEAMPQIVLLGQTSVGRDLAPRLAFWLGTAATMDCVALDIDPNSKRLLQTKPVYG
;
A
#
# COMPACT_ATOMS: atom_id res chain seq x y z
N MET A 1 7.48 -20.16 -10.25
CA MET A 1 6.50 -19.06 -10.17
C MET A 1 6.70 -18.40 -8.82
N SER A 2 6.76 -17.07 -8.76
CA SER A 2 6.80 -16.36 -7.48
C SER A 2 5.54 -16.68 -6.69
N GLU A 3 5.67 -16.92 -5.38
CA GLU A 3 4.52 -17.07 -4.48
C GLU A 3 3.81 -15.73 -4.24
N TYR A 4 4.52 -14.61 -4.48
CA TYR A 4 4.01 -13.26 -4.33
C TYR A 4 3.24 -12.81 -5.57
N LYS A 5 2.02 -12.27 -5.37
CA LYS A 5 1.12 -11.81 -6.43
C LYS A 5 0.30 -10.61 -6.01
N GLY A 6 0.04 -9.72 -6.95
CA GLY A 6 -0.85 -8.58 -6.82
C GLY A 6 -0.17 -7.32 -6.32
N VAL A 7 -0.96 -6.25 -6.35
CA VAL A 7 -0.59 -4.93 -5.84
C VAL A 7 -1.35 -4.69 -4.55
N MET A 8 -0.68 -4.17 -3.54
CA MET A 8 -1.27 -3.77 -2.26
C MET A 8 -1.05 -2.27 -2.02
N ILE A 9 -2.11 -1.56 -1.68
CA ILE A 9 -2.08 -0.15 -1.29
C ILE A 9 -2.28 -0.03 0.21
N TYR A 10 -1.39 0.65 0.91
CA TYR A 10 -1.70 1.17 2.23
C TYR A 10 -2.59 2.40 2.08
N ALA A 11 -3.88 2.23 2.36
CA ALA A 11 -4.89 3.26 2.17
C ALA A 11 -4.98 4.12 3.44
N GLU A 12 -4.22 5.21 3.47
CA GLU A 12 -4.21 6.15 4.60
C GLU A 12 -5.59 6.76 4.86
N VAL A 13 -5.99 6.76 6.13
CA VAL A 13 -7.24 7.37 6.63
C VAL A 13 -6.93 8.66 7.35
N ILE A 14 -7.59 9.74 6.97
CA ILE A 14 -7.51 11.06 7.62
C ILE A 14 -8.93 11.49 7.96
N GLU A 15 -9.16 11.87 9.22
CA GLU A 15 -10.47 12.34 9.71
C GLU A 15 -11.64 11.41 9.36
N GLY A 16 -11.40 10.09 9.44
CA GLY A 16 -12.43 9.08 9.18
C GLY A 16 -12.81 8.93 7.70
N LYS A 17 -11.94 9.35 6.77
CA LYS A 17 -12.11 9.18 5.33
C LYS A 17 -10.81 8.70 4.69
N LEU A 18 -10.90 8.05 3.53
CA LEU A 18 -9.72 7.81 2.70
C LEU A 18 -9.08 9.15 2.34
N SER A 19 -7.78 9.26 2.60
CA SER A 19 -7.00 10.44 2.20
C SER A 19 -6.99 10.60 0.67
N PRO A 20 -6.81 11.82 0.14
CA PRO A 20 -6.69 12.03 -1.30
C PRO A 20 -5.56 11.21 -1.94
N ILE A 21 -4.43 11.07 -1.25
CA ILE A 21 -3.32 10.25 -1.75
C ILE A 21 -3.68 8.76 -1.80
N ALA A 22 -4.49 8.26 -0.86
CA ALA A 22 -4.95 6.88 -0.88
C ALA A 22 -5.84 6.61 -2.10
N THR A 23 -6.75 7.53 -2.45
CA THR A 23 -7.63 7.36 -3.61
C THR A 23 -6.87 7.47 -4.94
N GLU A 24 -5.88 8.37 -5.02
CA GLU A 24 -4.94 8.43 -6.16
C GLU A 24 -4.15 7.12 -6.32
N LEU A 25 -3.61 6.59 -5.23
CA LEU A 25 -2.86 5.32 -5.23
C LEU A 25 -3.73 4.11 -5.56
N LEU A 26 -5.01 4.10 -5.16
CA LEU A 26 -5.94 3.04 -5.55
C LEU A 26 -6.17 3.04 -7.08
N GLY A 27 -6.42 4.22 -7.66
CA GLY A 27 -6.57 4.35 -9.11
C GLY A 27 -5.30 3.97 -9.88
N TYR A 28 -4.14 4.43 -9.41
CA TYR A 28 -2.86 4.11 -10.07
C TYR A 28 -2.45 2.64 -9.84
N GLY A 29 -2.71 2.10 -8.65
CA GLY A 29 -2.52 0.70 -8.31
C GLY A 29 -3.37 -0.23 -9.16
N ARG A 30 -4.61 0.17 -9.51
CA ARG A 30 -5.48 -0.58 -10.42
C ARG A 30 -4.84 -0.73 -11.79
N LYS A 31 -4.30 0.35 -12.35
CA LYS A 31 -3.54 0.32 -13.62
C LYS A 31 -2.38 -0.69 -13.55
N LEU A 32 -1.56 -0.63 -12.49
CA LEU A 32 -0.42 -1.54 -12.33
C LEU A 32 -0.86 -3.00 -12.18
N ALA A 33 -1.93 -3.26 -11.43
CA ALA A 33 -2.49 -4.58 -11.26
C ALA A 33 -3.05 -5.13 -12.58
N ASP A 34 -3.67 -4.30 -13.40
CA ASP A 34 -4.14 -4.67 -14.75
C ASP A 34 -2.98 -4.99 -15.70
N ASP A 35 -1.91 -4.19 -15.68
CA ASP A 35 -0.69 -4.43 -16.47
C ASP A 35 0.02 -5.74 -16.06
N LEU A 36 -0.10 -6.14 -14.79
CA LEU A 36 0.35 -7.43 -14.27
C LEU A 36 -0.61 -8.58 -14.59
N GLY A 37 -1.90 -8.29 -14.79
CA GLY A 37 -2.96 -9.30 -14.86
C GLY A 37 -3.28 -9.92 -13.50
N GLU A 38 -3.14 -9.14 -12.43
CA GLU A 38 -3.29 -9.59 -11.04
C GLU A 38 -4.30 -8.71 -10.26
N GLY A 39 -4.55 -9.05 -8.99
CA GLY A 39 -5.49 -8.33 -8.15
C GLY A 39 -4.90 -7.08 -7.48
N LEU A 40 -5.75 -6.09 -7.24
CA LEU A 40 -5.47 -4.95 -6.37
C LEU A 40 -6.07 -5.21 -4.99
N SER A 41 -5.26 -5.04 -3.95
CA SER A 41 -5.71 -5.05 -2.57
C SER A 41 -5.44 -3.72 -1.88
N ALA A 42 -6.28 -3.37 -0.92
CA ALA A 42 -6.06 -2.25 -0.02
C ALA A 42 -5.91 -2.76 1.41
N VAL A 43 -5.07 -2.11 2.21
CA VAL A 43 -5.01 -2.31 3.66
C VAL A 43 -5.32 -1.00 4.37
N LEU A 44 -6.30 -1.05 5.28
CA LEU A 44 -6.74 0.03 6.13
C LEU A 44 -6.34 -0.30 7.57
N VAL A 45 -5.64 0.62 8.23
CA VAL A 45 -5.17 0.46 9.62
C VAL A 45 -5.59 1.69 10.41
N GLY A 46 -6.39 1.51 11.45
CA GLY A 46 -6.96 2.63 12.19
C GLY A 46 -7.95 2.21 13.28
N SER A 47 -8.80 3.15 13.69
CA SER A 47 -9.89 2.91 14.65
C SER A 47 -11.21 3.50 14.14
N GLY A 48 -12.29 2.71 14.17
CA GLY A 48 -13.61 3.09 13.68
C GLY A 48 -13.68 3.23 12.15
N ILE A 49 -12.88 2.46 11.42
CA ILE A 49 -12.63 2.62 9.98
C ILE A 49 -13.21 1.51 9.11
N SER A 50 -13.82 0.49 9.71
CA SER A 50 -14.33 -0.69 8.98
C SER A 50 -15.31 -0.34 7.85
N SER A 51 -16.06 0.75 7.99
CA SER A 51 -16.99 1.24 6.96
C SER A 51 -16.30 1.74 5.68
N LEU A 52 -15.04 2.19 5.78
CA LEU A 52 -14.25 2.70 4.65
C LEU A 52 -13.76 1.60 3.71
N ALA A 53 -13.92 0.33 4.08
CA ALA A 53 -13.62 -0.78 3.18
C ALA A 53 -14.46 -0.71 1.90
N LYS A 54 -15.72 -0.26 2.01
CA LYS A 54 -16.58 -0.09 0.83
C LYS A 54 -16.04 1.00 -0.09
N ASP A 55 -15.63 2.13 0.47
CA ASP A 55 -15.06 3.24 -0.30
C ASP A 55 -13.81 2.77 -1.06
N ALA A 56 -12.93 1.99 -0.42
CA ALA A 56 -11.73 1.46 -1.08
C ALA A 56 -12.03 0.52 -2.25
N ILE A 57 -13.11 -0.28 -2.16
CA ILE A 57 -13.61 -1.10 -3.28
C ILE A 57 -14.16 -0.19 -4.39
N ASP A 58 -14.94 0.83 -4.05
CA ASP A 58 -15.50 1.79 -5.02
C ASP A 58 -14.39 2.55 -5.78
N PHE A 59 -13.22 2.73 -5.17
CA PHE A 59 -12.01 3.28 -5.79
C PHE A 59 -11.14 2.26 -6.55
N GLY A 60 -11.54 0.99 -6.62
CA GLY A 60 -10.96 -0.01 -7.53
C GLY A 60 -10.22 -1.18 -6.86
N ALA A 61 -10.19 -1.28 -5.54
CA ALA A 61 -9.65 -2.46 -4.87
C ALA A 61 -10.55 -3.69 -5.11
N ASP A 62 -9.94 -4.86 -5.33
CA ASP A 62 -10.66 -6.15 -5.41
C ASP A 62 -10.87 -6.76 -4.02
N LYS A 63 -9.93 -6.47 -3.10
CA LYS A 63 -9.92 -6.99 -1.73
C LYS A 63 -9.46 -5.93 -0.76
N VAL A 64 -10.10 -5.84 0.41
CA VAL A 64 -9.69 -4.92 1.47
C VAL A 64 -9.37 -5.70 2.75
N TYR A 65 -8.19 -5.45 3.30
CA TYR A 65 -7.77 -5.89 4.62
C TYR A 65 -8.02 -4.74 5.58
N VAL A 66 -8.78 -4.99 6.65
CA VAL A 66 -9.09 -3.98 7.66
C VAL A 66 -8.50 -4.43 8.99
N VAL A 67 -7.73 -3.55 9.60
CA VAL A 67 -7.27 -3.68 10.98
C VAL A 67 -7.82 -2.50 11.75
N ASP A 68 -8.94 -2.75 12.44
CA ASP A 68 -9.71 -1.75 13.18
C ASP A 68 -9.54 -2.00 14.68
N ASP A 69 -8.69 -1.21 15.33
CA ASP A 69 -8.37 -1.32 16.76
C ASP A 69 -8.21 0.08 17.38
N PRO A 70 -8.78 0.36 18.57
CA PRO A 70 -8.59 1.62 19.28
C PRO A 70 -7.12 2.02 19.52
N LEU A 71 -6.20 1.06 19.64
CA LEU A 71 -4.76 1.30 19.79
C LEU A 71 -4.11 1.87 18.52
N LEU A 72 -4.80 1.75 17.39
CA LEU A 72 -4.35 2.23 16.08
C LEU A 72 -5.05 3.55 15.70
N LYS A 73 -5.72 4.21 16.65
CA LYS A 73 -6.38 5.51 16.38
C LYS A 73 -5.38 6.57 15.89
N ASP A 74 -4.22 6.63 16.54
CA ASP A 74 -3.15 7.56 16.22
C ASP A 74 -1.95 6.78 15.68
N TYR A 75 -1.29 7.31 14.65
CA TYR A 75 -0.14 6.66 14.06
C TYR A 75 1.00 6.54 15.08
N GLN A 76 1.43 5.30 15.32
CA GLN A 76 2.62 4.96 16.08
C GLN A 76 3.36 3.84 15.35
N ALA A 77 4.61 4.08 14.97
CA ALA A 77 5.40 3.13 14.20
C ALA A 77 5.44 1.73 14.84
N ASP A 78 5.61 1.67 16.17
CA ASP A 78 5.71 0.42 16.92
C ASP A 78 4.40 -0.40 16.91
N SER A 79 3.26 0.26 16.73
CA SER A 79 1.95 -0.39 16.62
C SER A 79 1.61 -0.75 15.17
N TYR A 80 1.93 0.12 14.22
CA TYR A 80 1.59 -0.05 12.81
C TYR A 80 2.50 -1.05 12.08
N LEU A 81 3.78 -1.09 12.43
CA LEU A 81 4.76 -1.93 11.73
C LEU A 81 4.46 -3.43 11.87
N PRO A 82 4.18 -4.00 13.07
CA PRO A 82 3.83 -5.41 13.20
C PRO A 82 2.51 -5.76 12.48
N VAL A 83 1.55 -4.83 12.49
CA VAL A 83 0.26 -4.99 11.80
C VAL A 83 0.48 -5.09 10.29
N MET A 84 1.19 -4.13 9.70
CA MET A 84 1.48 -4.13 8.27
C MET A 84 2.33 -5.32 7.86
N GLN A 85 3.33 -5.68 8.66
CA GLN A 85 4.14 -6.87 8.43
C GLN A 85 3.26 -8.12 8.35
N LYS A 86 2.36 -8.31 9.32
CA LYS A 86 1.45 -9.46 9.34
C LYS A 86 0.56 -9.50 8.10
N VAL A 87 -0.06 -8.37 7.75
CA VAL A 87 -0.94 -8.30 6.56
C VAL A 87 -0.17 -8.62 5.28
N VAL A 88 1.04 -8.07 5.10
CA VAL A 88 1.86 -8.31 3.92
C VAL A 88 2.35 -9.77 3.86
N GLN A 89 2.70 -10.37 5.00
CA GLN A 89 3.10 -11.79 5.05
C GLN A 89 1.94 -12.75 4.76
N GLU A 90 0.72 -12.41 5.19
CA GLU A 90 -0.47 -13.23 4.90
C GLU A 90 -0.98 -13.04 3.47
N ALA A 91 -0.92 -11.82 2.94
CA ALA A 91 -1.42 -11.50 1.60
C ALA A 91 -0.40 -11.82 0.49
N MET A 92 0.89 -11.82 0.83
CA MET A 92 2.02 -12.00 -0.09
C MET A 92 1.90 -11.17 -1.39
N PRO A 93 1.73 -9.84 -1.31
CA PRO A 93 1.67 -9.00 -2.50
C PRO A 93 3.03 -8.95 -3.22
N GLN A 94 3.01 -8.83 -4.54
CA GLN A 94 4.22 -8.59 -5.33
C GLN A 94 4.72 -7.15 -5.18
N ILE A 95 3.79 -6.20 -5.07
CA ILE A 95 4.08 -4.76 -4.94
C ILE A 95 3.29 -4.20 -3.76
N VAL A 96 3.94 -3.40 -2.92
CA VAL A 96 3.27 -2.61 -1.87
C VAL A 96 3.53 -1.13 -2.14
N LEU A 97 2.47 -0.32 -2.21
CA LEU A 97 2.55 1.13 -2.38
C LEU A 97 2.04 1.85 -1.13
N LEU A 98 2.76 2.89 -0.73
CA LEU A 98 2.41 3.79 0.35
C LEU A 98 2.48 5.23 -0.18
N GLY A 99 1.63 6.11 0.37
CA GLY A 99 1.65 7.53 0.03
C GLY A 99 2.93 8.21 0.46
N GLN A 100 3.37 9.24 -0.27
CA GLN A 100 4.51 10.07 0.13
C GLN A 100 4.09 11.08 1.22
N THR A 101 3.63 10.56 2.36
CA THR A 101 3.18 11.31 3.54
C THR A 101 4.18 11.14 4.69
N SER A 102 3.97 11.82 5.81
CA SER A 102 4.77 11.56 7.02
C SER A 102 4.69 10.10 7.49
N VAL A 103 3.52 9.46 7.33
CA VAL A 103 3.31 8.06 7.72
C VAL A 103 4.02 7.13 6.74
N GLY A 104 3.77 7.27 5.43
CA GLY A 104 4.40 6.42 4.43
C GLY A 104 5.92 6.55 4.41
N ARG A 105 6.45 7.76 4.65
CA ARG A 105 7.90 8.02 4.75
C ARG A 105 8.59 7.34 5.91
N ASP A 106 7.89 7.16 7.02
CA ASP A 106 8.41 6.46 8.20
C ASP A 106 8.18 4.94 8.10
N LEU A 107 7.00 4.52 7.65
CA LEU A 107 6.57 3.12 7.64
C LEU A 107 7.22 2.30 6.52
N ALA A 108 7.30 2.83 5.29
CA ALA A 108 7.80 2.09 4.12
C ALA A 108 9.24 1.56 4.29
N PRO A 109 10.25 2.38 4.69
CA PRO A 109 11.61 1.86 4.85
C PRO A 109 11.73 0.85 6.01
N ARG A 110 10.98 1.03 7.10
CA ARG A 110 10.96 0.08 8.23
C ARG A 110 10.37 -1.25 7.82
N LEU A 111 9.24 -1.22 7.11
CA LEU A 111 8.57 -2.40 6.59
C LEU A 111 9.48 -3.15 5.60
N ALA A 112 10.13 -2.43 4.68
CA ALA A 112 11.06 -3.03 3.72
C ALA A 112 12.25 -3.73 4.42
N PHE A 113 12.82 -3.10 5.45
CA PHE A 113 13.88 -3.71 6.27
C PHE A 113 13.43 -5.03 6.89
N TRP A 114 12.26 -5.05 7.54
CA TRP A 114 11.74 -6.26 8.18
C TRP A 114 11.37 -7.37 7.20
N LEU A 115 10.89 -7.00 6.02
CA LEU A 115 10.55 -7.96 4.95
C LEU A 115 11.78 -8.41 4.14
N GLY A 116 12.97 -7.87 4.41
CA GLY A 116 14.18 -8.19 3.65
C GLY A 116 14.10 -7.77 2.18
N THR A 117 13.38 -6.69 1.89
CA THR A 117 13.18 -6.15 0.53
C THR A 117 13.68 -4.69 0.42
N ALA A 118 13.57 -4.12 -0.77
CA ALA A 118 13.94 -2.73 -1.04
C ALA A 118 12.72 -1.79 -1.00
N ALA A 119 12.96 -0.52 -0.66
CA ALA A 119 12.01 0.57 -0.80
C ALA A 119 12.62 1.69 -1.62
N THR A 120 11.85 2.21 -2.58
CA THR A 120 12.19 3.43 -3.32
C THR A 120 11.19 4.51 -2.94
N MET A 121 11.70 5.57 -2.31
CA MET A 121 10.92 6.69 -1.83
C MET A 121 10.86 7.81 -2.86
N ASP A 122 9.84 8.68 -2.79
CA ASP A 122 9.67 9.85 -3.67
C ASP A 122 9.55 9.50 -5.17
N CYS A 123 8.87 8.40 -5.50
CA CYS A 123 8.60 8.04 -6.89
C CYS A 123 7.62 9.02 -7.56
N VAL A 124 7.91 9.40 -8.80
CA VAL A 124 7.06 10.29 -9.63
C VAL A 124 6.37 9.55 -10.77
N ALA A 125 6.84 8.34 -11.11
CA ALA A 125 6.17 7.45 -12.05
C ALA A 125 6.47 5.99 -11.72
N LEU A 126 5.48 5.13 -11.91
CA LEU A 126 5.58 3.68 -11.79
C LEU A 126 4.96 3.02 -13.04
N ASP A 127 5.64 2.03 -13.60
CA ASP A 127 5.11 1.24 -14.71
C ASP A 127 5.53 -0.22 -14.55
N ILE A 128 4.88 -1.11 -15.29
CA ILE A 128 5.23 -2.53 -15.33
C ILE A 128 5.98 -2.81 -16.63
N ASP A 129 7.19 -3.36 -16.53
CA ASP A 129 7.91 -3.81 -17.71
C ASP A 129 7.15 -5.00 -18.34
N PRO A 130 6.73 -4.91 -19.61
CA PRO A 130 5.82 -5.89 -20.20
C PRO A 130 6.44 -7.29 -20.36
N ASN A 131 7.77 -7.38 -20.42
CA ASN A 131 8.50 -8.63 -20.63
C ASN A 131 8.85 -9.32 -19.31
N SER A 132 9.45 -8.57 -18.39
CA SER A 132 9.96 -9.07 -17.11
C SER A 132 8.94 -9.02 -15.98
N LYS A 133 7.83 -8.28 -16.16
CA LYS A 133 6.80 -8.03 -15.14
C LYS A 133 7.34 -7.41 -13.85
N ARG A 134 8.49 -6.73 -13.94
CA ARG A 134 9.09 -5.98 -12.84
C ARG A 134 8.51 -4.58 -12.78
N LEU A 135 8.43 -4.05 -11.56
CA LEU A 135 8.06 -2.66 -11.31
C LEU A 135 9.21 -1.74 -11.70
N LEU A 136 8.96 -0.86 -12.67
CA LEU A 136 9.82 0.25 -13.04
C LEU A 136 9.47 1.45 -12.15
N GLN A 137 10.49 2.03 -11.52
CA GLN A 137 10.32 3.08 -10.51
C GLN A 137 11.16 4.28 -10.92
N THR A 138 10.49 5.39 -11.25
CA THR A 138 11.15 6.64 -11.62
C THR A 138 11.08 7.61 -10.46
N LYS A 139 12.22 8.12 -10.01
CA LYS A 139 12.30 9.16 -9.00
C LYS A 139 13.35 10.22 -9.34
N PRO A 140 13.15 11.49 -8.95
CA PRO A 140 14.23 12.47 -8.94
C PRO A 140 15.28 12.10 -7.88
N VAL A 141 16.55 12.35 -8.20
CA VAL A 141 17.69 12.11 -7.28
C VAL A 141 18.32 13.42 -6.83
N TYR A 142 18.34 14.41 -7.72
CA TYR A 142 18.79 15.76 -7.45
C TYR A 142 17.57 16.68 -7.59
N GLY A 143 17.37 17.55 -6.60
CA GLY A 143 16.24 18.48 -6.54
C GLY A 143 16.23 19.47 -7.68
#